data_AF-A0A818DW02-F1
#
_entry.id   AF-A0A818DW02-F1
#
_cell.length_a   1.000
_cell.length_b   1.000
_cell.length_c   1.000
_cell.angle_alpha   90.00
_cell.angle_beta   90.00
_cell.angle_gamma   90.00
#
_symmetry.space_group_name_H-M   'P 1'
#
loop_
_entity.id
_entity.type
_entity.pdbx_description
1 polymer ?
#
loop_
_entity_poly.entity_id
_entity_poly.type
_entity_poly.pdbx_seq_one_letter_code
_entity_poly.pdbx_strand_id
1 'polypeptide(L)'
;DGGRGDQQSLQSPGSCLEKYHDRPYFHCKDHSHCNYYPNMMTFYLATLDDYTGFEKPKLLTLKAGTQRQHVSRCAVCHANLFKQTTHGPSAFFAQVKKI
;
A
#
# COMPACT_ATOMS: atom_id res chain seq x y z
N ASP A 1 -18.79 9.47 -11.46
CA ASP A 1 -17.40 9.12 -11.14
C ASP A 1 -17.22 7.61 -11.08
N GLY A 2 -16.73 7.02 -12.16
CA GLY A 2 -16.28 5.63 -12.19
C GLY A 2 -14.93 5.61 -12.92
N GLY A 3 -13.86 5.21 -12.21
CA GLY A 3 -12.51 5.13 -12.79
C GLY A 3 -11.49 6.15 -12.26
N ARG A 4 -11.84 7.00 -11.29
CA ARG A 4 -10.82 7.76 -10.53
C ARG A 4 -10.20 6.84 -9.48
N GLY A 5 -8.88 6.73 -9.51
CA GLY A 5 -8.07 6.05 -8.49
C GLY A 5 -6.98 7.01 -8.02
N ASP A 6 -6.51 6.81 -6.80
CA ASP A 6 -5.34 7.50 -6.26
C ASP A 6 -4.21 6.49 -6.06
N GLN A 7 -2.98 6.93 -6.31
CA GLN A 7 -1.79 6.11 -6.14
C GLN A 7 -0.87 6.72 -5.10
N GLN A 8 -0.38 5.89 -4.20
CA GLN A 8 0.63 6.28 -3.22
C GLN A 8 2.02 5.89 -3.73
N SER A 9 2.98 6.81 -3.62
CA SER A 9 4.39 6.47 -3.85
C SER A 9 4.82 5.42 -2.85
N LEU A 10 5.49 4.35 -3.31
CA LEU A 10 6.01 3.29 -2.44
C LEU A 10 7.09 3.75 -1.47
N GLN A 11 7.65 4.94 -1.70
CA GLN A 11 8.60 5.58 -0.80
C GLN A 11 7.90 6.51 0.19
N SER A 12 6.64 6.87 -0.03
CA SER A 12 5.87 7.70 0.90
C SER A 12 5.45 6.86 2.11
N PRO A 13 5.52 7.41 3.34
CA PRO A 13 4.94 6.78 4.52
C PRO A 13 3.45 6.38 4.34
N GLY A 14 2.70 7.09 3.50
CA GLY A 14 1.29 6.80 3.20
C GLY A 14 1.05 5.46 2.50
N SER A 15 2.08 4.87 1.88
CA SER A 15 2.02 3.51 1.32
C SER A 15 2.10 2.39 2.37
N CYS A 16 2.47 2.72 3.62
CA CYS A 16 2.73 1.75 4.68
C CYS A 16 1.71 1.82 5.82
N LEU A 17 0.49 1.35 5.55
CA LEU A 17 -0.58 1.30 6.56
C LEU A 17 -0.22 0.35 7.72
N GLU A 18 -0.38 0.82 8.96
CA GLU A 18 -0.10 0.02 10.17
C GLU A 18 -1.00 -1.21 10.29
N LYS A 19 -2.25 -1.11 9.82
CA LYS A 19 -3.26 -2.16 9.85
C LYS A 19 -3.80 -2.40 8.45
N TYR A 20 -3.88 -3.67 8.09
CA TYR A 20 -4.52 -4.08 6.84
C TYR A 20 -6.04 -3.89 6.93
N HIS A 21 -6.61 -3.28 5.90
CA HIS A 21 -8.05 -3.17 5.70
C HIS A 21 -8.39 -3.49 4.23
N ASP A 22 -9.38 -4.33 3.99
CA ASP A 22 -9.89 -4.61 2.64
C ASP A 22 -10.43 -3.32 1.96
N ARG A 23 -11.07 -2.45 2.75
CA ARG A 23 -11.59 -1.14 2.31
C ARG A 23 -11.13 -0.02 3.25
N PRO A 24 -9.91 0.53 3.09
CA PRO A 24 -9.36 1.54 3.97
C PRO A 24 -9.92 2.95 3.74
N TYR A 25 -10.72 3.16 2.70
CA TYR A 25 -11.28 4.46 2.34
C TYR A 25 -12.79 4.35 2.09
N PHE A 26 -13.50 5.45 2.36
CA PHE A 26 -14.90 5.66 2.00
C PHE A 26 -14.98 6.83 1.02
N HIS A 27 -16.06 6.91 0.25
CA HIS A 27 -16.27 8.01 -0.68
C HIS A 27 -17.43 8.87 -0.19
N CYS A 28 -17.20 10.18 -0.11
CA CYS A 28 -18.25 11.16 0.13
C CYS A 28 -18.60 11.82 -1.19
N LYS A 29 -19.87 11.70 -1.60
CA LYS A 29 -20.36 12.45 -2.76
C LYS A 29 -20.48 13.93 -2.42
N ASP A 30 -20.97 14.21 -1.21
CA ASP A 30 -21.15 15.53 -0.61
C ASP A 30 -20.73 15.47 0.88
N HIS A 31 -20.74 16.60 1.58
CA HIS A 31 -20.34 16.68 3.00
C HIS A 31 -21.22 15.88 3.98
N SER A 32 -22.40 15.43 3.56
CA SER A 32 -23.37 14.70 4.41
C SER A 32 -23.51 13.21 4.07
N HIS A 33 -23.03 12.77 2.90
CA HIS A 33 -23.28 11.42 2.39
C HIS A 33 -21.97 10.73 2.02
N CYS A 34 -21.43 10.00 2.99
CA CYS A 34 -20.22 9.19 2.87
C CYS A 34 -20.57 7.71 2.96
N ASN A 35 -20.08 6.89 2.03
CA ASN A 35 -20.38 5.47 2.01
C ASN A 35 -19.23 4.63 1.44
N TYR A 36 -19.26 3.34 1.75
CA TYR A 36 -18.45 2.33 1.10
C TYR A 36 -19.21 1.75 -0.09
N TYR A 37 -18.80 2.08 -1.29
CA TYR A 37 -19.42 1.58 -2.50
C TYR A 37 -18.81 0.22 -2.92
N PRO A 38 -19.62 -0.73 -3.43
CA PRO A 38 -19.13 -2.08 -3.80
C PRO A 38 -18.08 -2.12 -4.91
N ASN A 39 -18.02 -1.09 -5.75
CA ASN A 39 -17.08 -0.97 -6.86
C ASN A 39 -15.75 -0.30 -6.46
N MET A 40 -15.56 0.05 -5.19
CA MET A 40 -14.30 0.59 -4.68
C MET A 40 -13.29 -0.54 -4.52
N MET A 41 -12.12 -0.38 -5.16
CA MET A 41 -11.07 -1.41 -5.18
C MET A 41 -9.84 -0.91 -4.43
N THR A 42 -9.29 -1.75 -3.56
CA THR A 42 -8.03 -1.46 -2.86
C THR A 42 -6.95 -2.36 -3.42
N PHE A 43 -5.80 -1.78 -3.77
CA PHE A 43 -4.65 -2.52 -4.28
C PHE A 43 -3.53 -2.51 -3.26
N TYR A 44 -2.94 -3.68 -3.06
CA TYR A 44 -1.79 -3.89 -2.19
C TYR A 44 -0.69 -4.59 -2.99
N LEU A 45 0.57 -4.29 -2.66
CA LEU A 45 1.69 -5.08 -3.17
C LEU A 45 1.60 -6.50 -2.62
N ALA A 46 1.67 -7.49 -3.50
CA ALA A 46 1.64 -8.90 -3.13
C ALA A 46 3.01 -9.39 -2.63
N THR A 47 3.00 -10.47 -1.86
CA THR A 47 4.23 -11.20 -1.52
C THR A 47 4.68 -12.06 -2.68
N LEU A 48 5.98 -12.03 -3.01
CA LEU A 48 6.60 -12.93 -3.99
C LEU A 48 7.49 -13.95 -3.27
N ASP A 49 7.50 -15.18 -3.76
CA ASP A 49 8.50 -16.18 -3.36
C ASP A 49 9.80 -15.92 -4.12
N ASP A 50 10.96 -16.06 -3.46
CA ASP A 50 12.27 -15.81 -4.06
C ASP A 50 12.56 -16.77 -5.21
N TYR A 51 12.03 -17.99 -5.11
CA TYR A 51 12.28 -19.04 -6.10
C TYR A 51 11.47 -18.86 -7.40
N THR A 52 10.43 -18.02 -7.40
CA THR A 52 9.52 -17.86 -8.55
C THR A 52 9.48 -16.43 -9.10
N GLY A 53 10.41 -15.55 -8.70
CA GLY A 53 10.33 -14.11 -8.91
C GLY A 53 10.18 -13.64 -10.38
N PHE A 54 10.53 -14.48 -11.35
CA PHE A 54 10.40 -14.21 -12.79
C PHE A 54 9.44 -15.16 -13.52
N GLU A 55 8.81 -16.09 -12.80
CA GLU A 55 7.81 -16.97 -13.38
C GLU A 55 6.43 -16.30 -13.42
N LYS A 56 5.54 -16.82 -14.28
CA LYS A 56 4.16 -16.35 -14.33
C LYS A 56 3.49 -16.55 -12.96
N PRO A 57 2.92 -15.50 -12.34
CA PRO A 57 2.23 -15.64 -11.06
C PRO A 57 1.05 -16.61 -11.16
N LYS A 58 0.88 -17.44 -10.13
CA LYS A 58 -0.32 -18.28 -9.98
C LYS A 58 -1.52 -17.40 -9.62
N LEU A 59 -2.59 -17.50 -10.40
CA LEU A 59 -3.84 -16.79 -10.10
C LEU A 59 -4.50 -17.40 -8.86
N LEU A 60 -4.84 -16.56 -7.89
CA LEU A 60 -5.45 -16.98 -6.64
C LEU A 60 -6.56 -16.02 -6.24
N THR A 61 -7.73 -16.57 -5.89
CA THR A 61 -8.84 -15.82 -5.31
C THR A 61 -8.84 -16.03 -3.80
N LEU A 62 -8.57 -14.96 -3.05
CA LEU A 62 -8.50 -15.00 -1.60
C LEU A 62 -9.86 -14.66 -0.98
N LYS A 63 -10.28 -15.45 0.00
CA LYS A 63 -11.51 -15.20 0.79
C LYS A 63 -11.18 -14.37 2.04
N ALA A 64 -12.23 -13.89 2.70
CA ALA A 64 -12.11 -13.17 3.97
C ALA A 64 -11.27 -13.96 5.00
N GLY A 65 -10.33 -13.27 5.63
CA GLY A 65 -9.48 -13.80 6.70
C GLY A 65 -8.09 -14.25 6.25
N THR A 66 -7.89 -14.60 4.97
CA THR A 66 -6.59 -15.06 4.47
C THR A 66 -5.83 -14.01 3.66
N GLN A 67 -6.48 -12.90 3.28
CA GLN A 67 -5.88 -11.90 2.38
C GLN A 67 -4.58 -11.31 2.92
N ARG A 68 -4.51 -11.06 4.24
CA ARG A 68 -3.35 -10.43 4.90
C ARG A 68 -2.06 -11.23 4.72
N GLN A 69 -2.14 -12.55 4.54
CA GLN A 69 -0.96 -13.42 4.37
C GLN A 69 -0.26 -13.21 3.02
N HIS A 70 -0.98 -12.66 2.04
CA HIS A 70 -0.47 -12.42 0.69
C HIS A 70 -0.14 -10.94 0.42
N VAL A 71 -0.26 -10.07 1.42
CA VAL A 71 0.06 -8.64 1.34
C VAL A 71 1.46 -8.39 1.86
N SER A 72 2.29 -7.72 1.06
CA SER A 72 3.65 -7.33 1.43
C SER A 72 3.68 -6.51 2.72
N ARG A 73 4.84 -6.51 3.38
CA ARG A 73 5.06 -5.71 4.60
C ARG A 73 5.95 -4.53 4.26
N CYS A 74 6.03 -3.59 5.18
CA CYS A 74 6.82 -2.39 5.00
C CYS A 74 7.27 -1.88 6.37
N ALA A 75 8.24 -0.97 6.37
CA ALA A 75 8.49 -0.12 7.52
C ALA A 75 8.73 1.31 7.05
N VAL A 76 8.29 2.26 7.87
CA VAL A 76 8.64 3.66 7.71
C VAL A 76 9.91 3.92 8.51
N CYS A 77 10.92 4.46 7.84
CA CYS A 77 12.21 4.80 8.43
C CYS A 77 12.42 6.32 8.35
N HIS A 78 13.11 6.87 9.35
CA HIS A 78 13.59 8.25 9.32
C HIS A 78 15.02 8.25 8.80
N ALA A 79 15.25 8.87 7.63
CA ALA A 79 16.58 9.03 7.08
C ALA A 79 17.12 10.42 7.42
N ASN A 80 18.27 10.46 8.10
CA ASN A 80 19.04 11.68 8.26
C ASN A 80 19.83 11.94 6.98
N LEU A 81 19.22 12.68 6.05
CA LEU A 81 19.82 13.02 4.75
C LEU A 81 21.02 13.99 4.83
N PHE A 82 21.40 14.42 6.03
CA PHE A 82 22.62 15.23 6.28
C PHE A 82 23.92 14.59 5.78
N LYS A 83 23.93 13.30 5.43
CA LYS A 83 25.08 12.64 4.79
C LYS A 83 25.14 12.75 3.25
N GLN A 84 24.13 13.29 2.57
CA GLN A 84 24.07 13.29 1.10
C GLN A 84 23.94 14.67 0.44
N THR A 85 23.41 15.69 1.11
CA THR A 85 23.45 17.08 0.61
C THR A 85 23.56 18.06 1.77
N THR A 86 24.34 19.13 1.57
CA THR A 86 24.64 20.17 2.58
C THR A 86 23.41 20.97 3.05
N HIS A 87 22.22 20.76 2.45
CA HIS A 87 20.94 21.37 2.84
C HIS A 87 19.70 20.48 2.52
N GLY A 88 19.69 19.21 2.93
CA GLY A 88 18.52 18.33 2.74
C GLY A 88 17.60 18.25 3.97
N PRO A 89 16.26 18.38 3.84
CA PRO A 89 15.35 18.15 4.96
C PRO A 89 15.43 16.69 5.42
N SER A 90 15.34 16.46 6.73
CA SER A 90 15.11 15.10 7.24
C SER A 90 13.81 14.56 6.67
N ALA A 91 13.80 13.32 6.21
CA ALA A 91 12.66 12.78 5.48
C ALA A 91 12.33 11.34 5.92
N PHE A 92 11.03 11.09 6.07
CA PHE A 92 10.48 9.77 6.33
C PHE A 92 10.19 9.08 5.00
N PHE A 93 10.60 7.82 4.90
CA PHE A 93 10.31 7.01 3.72
C PHE A 93 9.84 5.61 4.11
N ALA A 94 8.94 5.05 3.33
CA ALA A 94 8.57 3.65 3.41
C ALA A 94 9.58 2.78 2.65
N GLN A 95 9.88 1.63 3.23
CA GLN A 95 10.69 0.57 2.62
C GLN A 95 9.84 -0.69 2.59
N VAL A 96 9.59 -1.22 1.38
CA VAL A 96 8.88 -2.48 1.19
C VAL A 96 9.77 -3.61 1.68
N LYS A 97 9.19 -4.49 2.50
CA LYS A 97 9.85 -5.65 3.10
C LYS A 97 9.22 -6.92 2.53
N LYS A 98 10.07 -7.91 2.26
CA LYS A 98 9.63 -9.28 2.07
C LYS A 98 9.12 -9.84 3.40
N ILE A 99 8.10 -10.70 3.36
CA ILE A 99 7.68 -11.48 4.53
C ILE A 99 8.74 -12.52 4.86
#